data_AF-A0A5N7RUA3-F1
#
_entry.id   AF-A0A5N7RUA3-F1
#
_cell.length_a   1.000
_cell.length_b   1.000
_cell.length_c   1.000
_cell.angle_alpha   90.00
_cell.angle_beta   90.00
_cell.angle_gamma   90.00
#
_symmetry.space_group_name_H-M   'P 1'
#
loop_
_entity.id
_entity.type
_entity.pdbx_description
1 polymer ?
#
loop_
_entity_poly.entity_id
_entity_poly.type
_entity_poly.pdbx_seq_one_letter_code
_entity_poly.pdbx_strand_id
1 'polypeptide(L)'
;MSTPRATAARLKAVALAGRWQVLVQRHLPLRGGPCACVMGIGNIAVADFEIDLLDFLHTRYARDGALDRHFAHAGYEEAAAGSLLLLLQSLARDQALSDGAGDLLDGLQASLQSLEAGH
;
A
#
# COMPACT_ATOMS: atom_id res chain seq x y z
N MET A 1 -3.78 -9.64 -24.91
CA MET A 1 -4.54 -8.39 -25.09
C MET A 1 -5.01 -7.96 -23.72
N SER A 2 -4.45 -6.88 -23.16
CA SER A 2 -4.89 -6.37 -21.85
C SER A 2 -6.25 -5.68 -22.01
N THR A 3 -7.23 -6.10 -21.22
CA THR A 3 -8.57 -5.50 -21.18
C THR A 3 -8.49 -4.05 -20.67
N PRO A 4 -9.32 -3.13 -21.16
CA PRO A 4 -9.28 -1.71 -20.76
C PRO A 4 -9.42 -1.49 -19.25
N ARG A 5 -10.13 -2.39 -18.56
CA ARG A 5 -10.27 -2.41 -17.09
C ARG A 5 -8.94 -2.71 -16.37
N ALA A 6 -8.14 -3.64 -16.90
CA ALA A 6 -6.82 -3.94 -16.35
C ALA A 6 -5.86 -2.75 -16.49
N THR A 7 -5.90 -2.04 -17.62
CA THR A 7 -5.10 -0.81 -17.82
C THR A 7 -5.49 0.28 -16.83
N ALA A 8 -6.79 0.49 -16.60
CA ALA A 8 -7.28 1.47 -15.62
C ALA A 8 -6.84 1.12 -14.18
N ALA A 9 -6.95 -0.15 -13.78
CA ALA A 9 -6.51 -0.61 -12.46
C ALA A 9 -4.99 -0.40 -12.25
N ARG A 10 -4.17 -0.66 -13.27
CA ARG A 10 -2.72 -0.42 -13.20
C ARG A 10 -2.38 1.05 -13.04
N LEU A 11 -3.03 1.94 -13.79
CA LEU A 11 -2.83 3.38 -13.65
C LEU A 11 -3.23 3.86 -12.25
N LYS A 12 -4.31 3.28 -11.71
CA LYS A 12 -4.76 3.55 -10.33
C LYS A 12 -3.74 3.09 -9.30
N ALA A 13 -3.13 1.92 -9.46
CA ALA A 13 -2.06 1.44 -8.59
C ALA A 13 -0.84 2.39 -8.60
N VAL A 14 -0.44 2.90 -9.77
CA VAL A 14 0.63 3.90 -9.88
C VAL A 14 0.25 5.21 -9.20
N ALA A 15 -0.98 5.69 -9.41
CA ALA A 15 -1.45 6.92 -8.77
C ALA A 15 -1.48 6.79 -7.24
N LEU A 16 -1.97 5.66 -6.72
CA LEU A 16 -1.99 5.37 -5.28
C LEU A 16 -0.58 5.25 -4.70
N ALA A 17 0.36 4.65 -5.44
CA ALA A 17 1.77 4.57 -5.02
C ALA A 17 2.38 5.97 -4.86
N GLY A 18 2.13 6.86 -5.82
CA GLY A 18 2.57 8.25 -5.73
C GLY A 18 1.92 9.00 -4.56
N ARG A 19 0.61 8.82 -4.34
CA ARG A 19 -0.09 9.45 -3.19
C ARG A 19 0.44 8.95 -1.86
N TRP A 20 0.68 7.65 -1.72
CA TRP A 20 1.30 7.06 -0.54
C TRP A 20 2.68 7.66 -0.26
N GLN A 21 3.54 7.75 -1.29
CA GLN A 21 4.86 8.38 -1.13
C GLN A 21 4.78 9.84 -0.69
N VAL A 22 3.84 10.62 -1.23
CA VAL A 22 3.64 12.00 -0.80
C VAL A 22 3.18 12.06 0.66
N LEU A 23 2.27 11.19 1.09
CA LEU A 23 1.81 11.13 2.49
C LEU A 23 2.96 10.78 3.44
N VAL A 24 3.74 9.75 3.10
CA VAL A 24 4.90 9.34 3.89
C VAL A 24 5.96 10.46 3.97
N GLN A 25 6.22 11.16 2.86
CA GLN A 25 7.19 12.26 2.84
C GLN A 25 6.68 13.53 3.55
N ARG A 26 5.38 13.81 3.50
CA ARG A 26 4.78 15.05 4.02
C ARG A 26 4.43 14.97 5.50
N HIS A 27 4.09 13.79 6.00
CA HIS A 27 3.63 13.62 7.37
C HIS A 27 4.64 12.94 8.29
N LEU A 28 5.76 12.41 7.78
CA LEU A 28 6.74 11.75 8.64
C LEU A 28 8.13 12.37 8.55
N PRO A 29 8.78 12.62 9.71
CA PRO A 29 10.21 12.84 9.74
C PRO A 29 10.87 11.55 9.24
N LEU A 30 11.31 11.57 7.98
CA LEU A 30 12.06 10.51 7.33
C LEU A 30 13.10 9.93 8.31
N ARG A 31 12.86 8.69 8.74
CA ARG A 31 13.84 7.89 9.45
C ARG A 31 15.03 7.71 8.52
N GLY A 32 16.10 8.48 8.73
CA GLY A 32 17.37 8.25 8.02
C GLY A 32 18.24 9.45 7.67
N GLY A 33 18.17 10.57 8.38
CA GLY A 33 19.36 11.42 8.55
C GLY A 33 20.05 11.03 9.86
N PRO A 34 21.40 10.90 9.96
CA PRO A 34 22.11 10.42 11.14
C PRO A 34 22.11 11.41 12.33
N CYS A 35 21.07 12.23 12.52
CA CYS A 35 20.91 13.05 13.71
C CYS A 35 19.95 12.38 14.70
N ALA A 36 20.55 11.67 15.65
CA ALA A 36 19.91 11.11 16.84
C ALA A 36 19.44 12.19 17.82
N CYS A 37 18.38 12.96 17.50
CA CYS A 37 17.91 14.03 18.38
C CYS A 37 16.38 14.26 18.43
N VAL A 38 15.52 13.29 18.08
CA VAL A 38 14.06 13.48 18.31
C VAL A 38 13.52 12.38 19.21
N MET A 39 13.52 12.74 20.49
CA MET A 39 12.91 12.12 21.65
C MET A 39 11.40 11.96 21.46
N GLY A 40 10.87 10.84 21.95
CA GLY A 40 9.55 10.34 21.62
C GLY A 40 8.37 11.21 22.06
N ILE A 41 7.35 11.21 21.19
CA ILE A 41 5.94 11.45 21.51
C ILE A 41 5.16 10.60 20.51
N GLY A 42 4.54 9.49 20.95
CA GLY A 42 3.45 8.80 20.24
C GLY A 42 3.57 8.57 18.72
N ASN A 43 4.76 8.25 18.21
CA ASN A 43 4.97 8.02 16.78
C ASN A 43 4.51 6.61 16.41
N ILE A 44 3.25 6.45 15.97
CA ILE A 44 2.95 5.34 15.05
C ILE A 44 3.86 5.58 13.84
N ALA A 45 4.88 4.74 13.67
CA ALA A 45 5.76 4.88 12.53
C ALA A 45 4.95 4.55 11.27
N VAL A 46 5.27 5.18 10.13
CA VAL A 46 4.68 4.78 8.84
C VAL A 46 4.86 3.29 8.60
N ALA A 47 5.95 2.72 9.10
CA ALA A 47 6.18 1.29 9.06
C ALA A 47 5.07 0.50 9.76
N ASP A 48 4.67 0.91 10.97
CA ASP A 48 3.61 0.22 11.74
C ASP A 48 2.26 0.36 11.03
N PHE A 49 1.92 1.56 10.56
CA PHE A 49 0.68 1.77 9.80
C PHE A 49 0.69 1.04 8.44
N GLU A 50 1.84 0.97 7.77
CA GLU A 50 1.99 0.23 6.52
C GLU A 50 1.75 -1.27 6.75
N ILE A 51 2.24 -1.81 7.86
CA ILE A 51 1.99 -3.20 8.27
C ILE A 51 0.51 -3.42 8.57
N ASP A 52 -0.13 -2.56 9.37
CA ASP A 52 -1.56 -2.66 9.71
C ASP A 52 -2.45 -2.56 8.45
N LEU A 53 -2.10 -1.66 7.53
CA LEU A 53 -2.82 -1.47 6.28
C LEU A 53 -2.63 -2.68 5.35
N LEU A 54 -1.41 -3.22 5.26
CA LEU A 54 -1.15 -4.43 4.49
C LEU A 54 -1.90 -5.63 5.07
N ASP A 55 -1.95 -5.78 6.39
CA ASP A 55 -2.68 -6.86 7.05
C ASP A 55 -4.19 -6.74 6.84
N PHE A 56 -4.73 -5.53 6.94
CA PHE A 56 -6.12 -5.26 6.58
C PHE A 56 -6.42 -5.63 5.12
N LEU A 57 -5.56 -5.23 4.18
CA LEU A 57 -5.75 -5.52 2.76
C LEU A 57 -5.63 -7.03 2.48
N HIS A 58 -4.66 -7.69 3.10
CA HIS A 58 -4.46 -9.13 2.97
C HIS A 58 -5.67 -9.90 3.51
N THR A 59 -6.08 -9.62 4.74
CA THR A 59 -7.24 -10.27 5.39
C THR A 59 -8.54 -10.06 4.61
N ARG A 60 -8.72 -8.88 4.00
CA ARG A 60 -9.96 -8.52 3.31
C ARG A 60 -10.02 -9.00 1.86
N TYR A 61 -8.89 -8.97 1.14
CA TYR A 61 -8.87 -9.17 -0.32
C TYR A 61 -8.05 -10.39 -0.77
N ALA A 62 -7.11 -10.91 0.03
CA ALA A 62 -6.31 -12.08 -0.33
C ALA A 62 -7.01 -13.43 -0.03
N ARG A 63 -8.31 -13.42 0.28
CA ARG A 63 -9.07 -14.64 0.62
C ARG A 63 -9.09 -15.71 -0.47
N ASP A 64 -9.05 -15.29 -1.73
CA ASP A 64 -9.11 -16.19 -2.88
C ASP A 64 -7.71 -16.60 -3.40
N GLY A 65 -6.63 -16.20 -2.72
CA GLY A 65 -5.24 -16.53 -3.09
C GLY A 65 -4.73 -15.86 -4.38
N ALA A 66 -5.60 -15.18 -5.12
CA ALA A 66 -5.25 -14.50 -6.38
C ALA A 66 -4.22 -13.37 -6.19
N LEU A 67 -4.13 -12.82 -4.97
CA LEU A 67 -3.25 -11.71 -4.64
C LEU A 67 -1.96 -12.14 -3.92
N ASP A 68 -1.84 -13.40 -3.49
CA ASP A 68 -0.72 -13.90 -2.67
C ASP A 68 0.62 -13.66 -3.34
N ARG A 69 0.69 -13.83 -4.67
CA ARG A 69 1.92 -13.55 -5.43
C ARG A 69 2.37 -12.09 -5.33
N HIS A 70 1.43 -11.16 -5.21
CA HIS A 70 1.71 -9.74 -5.10
C HIS A 70 2.13 -9.37 -3.68
N PHE A 71 1.47 -9.95 -2.67
CA PHE A 71 1.86 -9.82 -1.27
C PHE A 71 3.25 -10.44 -1.00
N ALA A 72 3.54 -11.61 -1.56
CA ALA A 72 4.86 -12.22 -1.50
C ALA A 72 5.93 -11.34 -2.18
N HIS A 73 5.62 -10.72 -3.33
CA HIS A 73 6.53 -9.76 -3.97
C HIS A 73 6.77 -8.51 -3.11
N ALA A 74 5.76 -8.11 -2.34
CA ALA A 74 5.86 -7.00 -1.41
C ALA A 74 6.67 -7.33 -0.13
N GLY A 75 7.12 -8.58 0.02
CA GLY A 75 7.77 -9.06 1.23
C GLY A 75 6.84 -9.01 2.44
N TYR A 76 5.53 -9.20 2.20
CA TYR A 76 4.54 -9.18 3.26
C TYR A 76 4.76 -10.36 4.21
N GLU A 77 4.98 -10.04 5.48
CA GLU A 77 4.88 -10.95 6.60
C GLU A 77 3.87 -10.39 7.61
N GLU A 78 2.91 -11.24 7.98
CA GLU A 78 1.81 -10.89 8.87
C GLU A 78 2.33 -10.23 10.16
N ALA A 79 1.82 -9.02 10.42
CA ALA A 79 2.18 -8.19 11.58
C ALA A 79 3.68 -7.90 11.78
N ALA A 80 4.54 -8.18 10.78
CA ALA A 80 5.99 -8.10 10.94
C ALA A 80 6.65 -7.21 9.90
N ALA A 81 6.31 -7.35 8.62
CA ALA A 81 6.97 -6.64 7.54
C ALA A 81 6.11 -6.54 6.27
N GLY A 82 6.46 -5.60 5.42
CA GLY A 82 5.91 -5.50 4.08
C GLY A 82 6.02 -4.09 3.53
N SER A 83 5.87 -3.96 2.22
CA SER A 83 5.86 -2.65 1.58
C SER A 83 4.64 -2.49 0.68
N LEU A 84 3.77 -1.54 1.04
CA LEU A 84 2.63 -1.16 0.22
C LEU A 84 3.09 -0.64 -1.14
N LEU A 85 4.24 0.05 -1.16
CA LEU A 85 4.83 0.52 -2.40
C LEU A 85 5.19 -0.64 -3.35
N LEU A 86 5.85 -1.69 -2.84
CA LEU A 86 6.19 -2.86 -3.65
C LEU A 86 4.95 -3.64 -4.09
N LEU A 87 3.92 -3.71 -3.24
CA LEU A 87 2.63 -4.31 -3.59
C LEU A 87 2.00 -3.58 -4.78
N LEU A 88 1.89 -2.24 -4.69
CA LEU A 88 1.31 -1.40 -5.74
C LEU A 88 2.14 -1.44 -7.03
N GLN A 89 3.47 -1.51 -6.93
CA GLN A 89 4.33 -1.69 -8.11
C GLN A 89 4.13 -3.07 -8.76
N SER A 90 3.96 -4.12 -7.97
CA SER A 90 3.65 -5.47 -8.46
C SER A 90 2.33 -5.48 -9.22
N LEU A 91 1.29 -4.87 -8.66
CA LEU A 91 -0.02 -4.70 -9.29
C LEU A 91 0.08 -3.83 -10.56
N ALA A 92 0.85 -2.74 -10.54
CA ALA A 92 1.02 -1.88 -11.71
C ALA A 92 1.74 -2.60 -12.88
N ARG A 93 2.60 -3.58 -12.59
CA ARG A 93 3.33 -4.36 -13.60
C ARG A 93 2.53 -5.53 -14.16
N ASP A 94 1.56 -6.02 -13.42
CA ASP A 94 0.76 -7.16 -13.83
C ASP A 94 -0.27 -6.80 -14.91
N GLN A 95 -0.22 -7.55 -16.01
CA GLN A 95 -1.01 -7.32 -17.22
C GLN A 95 -2.35 -8.07 -17.18
N ALA A 96 -2.48 -9.02 -16.27
CA ALA A 96 -3.64 -9.88 -16.07
C ALA A 96 -4.18 -9.70 -14.65
N LEU A 97 -4.37 -8.44 -14.23
CA LEU A 97 -4.98 -8.13 -12.95
C LEU A 97 -6.35 -8.80 -12.85
N SER A 98 -6.53 -9.56 -11.76
CA SER A 98 -7.84 -10.10 -11.41
C SER A 98 -8.78 -8.98 -10.96
N ASP A 99 -10.10 -9.20 -11.06
CA ASP A 99 -11.10 -8.22 -10.58
C ASP A 99 -10.93 -7.91 -9.08
N GLY A 100 -10.50 -8.89 -8.27
CA GLY A 100 -10.19 -8.69 -6.84
C GLY A 100 -9.04 -7.71 -6.58
N ALA A 101 -8.12 -7.53 -7.53
CA ALA A 101 -7.09 -6.49 -7.44
C ALA A 101 -7.69 -5.08 -7.67
N GLY A 102 -8.73 -4.98 -8.50
CA GLY A 102 -9.48 -3.73 -8.66
C GLY A 102 -10.18 -3.33 -7.36
N ASP A 103 -10.88 -4.28 -6.74
CA ASP A 103 -11.59 -4.04 -5.47
C ASP A 103 -10.64 -3.68 -4.32
N LEU A 104 -9.43 -4.28 -4.29
CA LEU A 104 -8.37 -3.90 -3.37
C LEU A 104 -7.96 -2.43 -3.56
N LEU A 105 -7.73 -2.02 -4.81
CA LEU A 105 -7.30 -0.64 -5.12
C LEU A 105 -8.39 0.38 -4.81
N ASP A 106 -9.67 0.03 -5.01
CA ASP A 106 -10.82 0.83 -4.58
C ASP A 106 -10.89 0.96 -3.05
N GLY A 107 -10.73 -0.16 -2.33
CA GLY A 107 -10.69 -0.16 -0.87
C GLY A 107 -9.54 0.69 -0.33
N LEU A 108 -8.33 0.51 -0.85
CA LEU A 108 -7.16 1.29 -0.46
C LEU A 108 -7.37 2.78 -0.72
N GLN A 109 -7.93 3.14 -1.88
CA GLN A 109 -8.23 4.55 -2.17
C GLN A 109 -9.19 5.15 -1.15
N ALA A 110 -10.26 4.43 -0.78
CA ALA A 110 -11.22 4.89 0.22
C ALA A 110 -10.56 5.03 1.60
N SER A 111 -9.73 4.08 2.00
CA SER A 111 -8.98 4.15 3.27
C SER A 111 -8.04 5.35 3.32
N LEU A 112 -7.29 5.61 2.23
CA LEU A 112 -6.42 6.78 2.15
C LEU A 112 -7.21 8.09 2.18
N GLN A 113 -8.34 8.18 1.47
CA GLN A 113 -9.20 9.36 1.50
C GLN A 113 -9.79 9.61 2.89
N SER A 114 -10.21 8.57 3.60
CA SER A 114 -10.67 8.70 4.99
C SER A 114 -9.56 9.17 5.93
N LEU A 115 -8.33 8.70 5.72
CA LEU A 115 -7.17 9.15 6.49
C LEU A 115 -6.87 10.63 6.23
N GLU A 116 -6.94 11.07 4.96
CA GLU A 116 -6.74 12.46 4.57
C GLU A 116 -7.85 13.39 5.07
N ALA A 117 -9.10 12.91 5.14
CA ALA A 117 -10.25 13.71 5.58
C ALA A 117 -10.43 13.76 7.11
N GLY A 118 -9.78 12.85 7.84
CA GLY A 118 -9.77 12.82 9.30
C GLY A 118 -8.70 13.70 9.94
N HIS A 119 -7.96 14.48 9.14
CA HIS A 119 -6.92 15.43 9.52
C HIS A 119 -7.33 16.86 9.12
#